data_AF-A0A958QEC5-F1
#
_entry.id   AF-A0A958QEC5-F1
#
_cell.length_a   1.000
_cell.length_b   1.000
_cell.length_c   1.000
_cell.angle_alpha   90.00
_cell.angle_beta   90.00
_cell.angle_gamma   90.00
#
_symmetry.space_group_name_H-M   'P 1'
#
loop_
_entity.id
_entity.type
_entity.pdbx_description
1 polymer ?
#
loop_
_entity_poly.entity_id
_entity_poly.type
_entity_poly.pdbx_seq_one_letter_code
_entity_poly.pdbx_strand_id
1 'polypeptide(L)'
;MTLIKFFVLAVCLATPQILLAKTQKYDLRAETESFLLSVSGDQFNADNCSEKLNEAFDALYSTKPTDFDVQRAISEMPSIIENLWQSRLSLRQRLRGFIKSEGFSKQVITCATSTKQALRAIRYLEDYVGELTLKPEPFDFDKYGKNKQVRKSDLINKNTPPHFLVHPSFDQITIQSGDVIISRGSAFTSAAIARIGEVDAQFSHLALVYIDQEFNHRAYSLEEAIKSPHVKVIEAHIEVGTTIRTFSEYLEDGNARLLFYRFQPEDLSAIEASAMAQRGAQFSFDFVNNYVSQQRAKRLQGWDDPDYGHIRPPIKEVDVNDNVPYDFQMQLGDTSEVFCSEWGYIAYNHVGVNLPQFPTAIPKENALSKALGITVKETFAPGDMDTETRFVLQGEWRDYRKVRNMRHKDAVLTKIFEWMEQDQWTFEVGFTKNLQALFAWITRHMDLEFTKDQLPKNMTVEALKTVFALDKVGAELQKYTEAREKIYMEETGGLLMPFSEMLVQLETARTDFVCKPWSPLYVVMGQTGLKVKDRSVCR
;
A
#
# COMPACT_ATOMS: atom_id res chain seq x y z
N MET A 1 39.88 -11.77 17.94
CA MET A 1 40.09 -11.65 19.40
C MET A 1 38.73 -11.31 20.01
N THR A 2 37.93 -12.32 20.36
CA THR A 2 37.72 -12.87 21.74
C THR A 2 36.97 -11.88 22.64
N LEU A 3 35.88 -12.17 23.37
CA LEU A 3 35.21 -13.38 23.87
C LEU A 3 33.79 -12.93 24.32
N ILE A 4 32.69 -13.58 23.92
CA ILE A 4 31.90 -14.54 24.72
C ILE A 4 31.91 -14.30 26.24
N LYS A 5 30.73 -14.01 26.80
CA LYS A 5 30.16 -14.44 28.11
C LYS A 5 29.43 -13.29 28.80
N PHE A 6 28.10 -13.37 28.92
CA PHE A 6 27.40 -13.26 30.20
C PHE A 6 26.01 -13.89 30.07
N PHE A 7 25.98 -15.19 30.32
CA PHE A 7 24.81 -15.96 30.72
C PHE A 7 25.13 -16.50 32.12
N VAL A 8 24.11 -16.60 32.98
CA VAL A 8 24.08 -17.20 34.33
C VAL A 8 24.43 -16.26 35.49
N LEU A 9 23.40 -15.64 36.08
CA LEU A 9 23.18 -15.69 37.53
C LEU A 9 21.71 -15.40 37.89
N ALA A 10 20.85 -16.40 37.72
CA ALA A 10 19.53 -16.46 38.37
C ALA A 10 19.02 -17.91 38.40
N VAL A 11 19.78 -18.81 39.02
CA VAL A 11 19.28 -20.12 39.45
C VAL A 11 19.85 -20.41 40.83
N CYS A 12 19.06 -20.15 41.87
CA CYS A 12 19.07 -20.89 43.12
C CYS A 12 17.79 -20.50 43.89
N LEU A 13 16.96 -21.51 44.18
CA LEU A 13 15.61 -21.46 44.78
C LEU A 13 14.43 -21.49 43.79
N ALA A 14 14.45 -22.45 42.86
CA ALA A 14 13.22 -23.10 42.42
C ALA A 14 13.46 -24.61 42.45
N THR A 15 12.64 -25.31 43.24
CA THR A 15 12.57 -26.77 43.33
C THR A 15 12.39 -27.43 41.96
N PRO A 16 12.86 -28.68 41.77
CA PRO A 16 12.76 -29.39 40.49
C PRO A 16 11.33 -29.90 40.30
N GLN A 17 10.41 -29.02 39.93
CA GLN A 17 9.17 -29.40 39.28
C GLN A 17 9.42 -29.41 37.78
N ILE A 18 9.72 -30.62 37.30
CA ILE A 18 9.23 -31.20 36.04
C ILE A 18 9.14 -30.20 34.86
N LEU A 19 9.95 -30.45 33.83
CA LEU A 19 9.65 -30.06 32.45
C LEU A 19 8.25 -30.57 32.06
N LEU A 20 7.22 -29.82 32.43
CA LEU A 20 5.95 -29.83 31.74
C LEU A 20 6.18 -28.91 30.55
N ALA A 21 6.12 -29.50 29.35
CA ALA A 21 5.99 -28.74 28.12
C ALA A 21 4.96 -27.62 28.31
N LYS A 22 5.19 -26.42 27.74
CA LYS A 22 4.13 -25.41 27.57
C LYS A 22 2.99 -26.08 26.77
N THR A 23 2.06 -26.73 27.47
CA THR A 23 0.88 -27.38 26.88
C THR A 23 -0.28 -26.41 26.75
N GLN A 24 -0.16 -25.21 27.34
CA GLN A 24 -1.17 -24.18 27.24
C GLN A 24 -0.95 -23.34 25.98
N LYS A 25 -1.86 -23.49 25.02
CA LYS A 25 -1.95 -22.63 23.85
C LYS A 25 -2.46 -21.24 24.24
N TYR A 26 -1.93 -20.21 23.59
CA TYR A 26 -2.39 -18.83 23.76
C TYR A 26 -3.81 -18.63 23.22
N ASP A 27 -4.58 -17.80 23.92
CA ASP A 27 -5.93 -17.39 23.53
C ASP A 27 -5.85 -16.06 22.78
N LEU A 28 -5.92 -16.12 21.44
CA LEU A 28 -5.76 -14.94 20.60
C LEU A 28 -6.81 -13.85 20.88
N ARG A 29 -8.04 -14.23 21.29
CA ARG A 29 -9.05 -13.24 21.67
C ARG A 29 -8.63 -12.49 22.91
N ALA A 30 -8.16 -13.19 23.95
CA ALA A 30 -7.68 -12.56 25.17
C ALA A 30 -6.44 -11.67 24.92
N GLU A 31 -5.50 -12.11 24.07
CA GLU A 31 -4.33 -11.30 23.70
C GLU A 31 -4.73 -10.01 22.97
N THR A 32 -5.68 -10.09 22.02
CA THR A 32 -6.16 -8.90 21.30
C THR A 32 -6.98 -7.96 22.18
N GLU A 33 -7.75 -8.49 23.15
CA GLU A 33 -8.47 -7.70 24.14
C GLU A 33 -7.49 -6.97 25.09
N SER A 34 -6.45 -7.67 25.56
CA SER A 34 -5.39 -7.11 26.38
C SER A 34 -4.65 -5.97 25.66
N PHE A 35 -4.31 -6.19 24.37
CA PHE A 35 -3.69 -5.16 23.55
C PHE A 35 -4.60 -3.92 23.39
N LEU A 36 -5.89 -4.12 23.09
CA LEU A 36 -6.87 -3.03 23.01
C LEU A 36 -6.92 -2.23 24.31
N LEU A 37 -7.04 -2.89 25.47
CA LEU A 37 -7.05 -2.23 26.78
C LEU A 37 -5.75 -1.45 27.05
N SER A 38 -4.61 -1.99 26.63
CA SER A 38 -3.31 -1.33 26.77
C SER A 38 -3.24 -0.03 25.95
N VAL A 39 -3.62 -0.05 24.67
CA VAL A 39 -3.51 1.12 23.79
C VAL A 39 -4.65 2.13 23.97
N SER A 40 -5.80 1.68 24.48
CA SER A 40 -6.94 2.56 24.78
C SER A 40 -6.90 3.14 26.19
N GLY A 41 -6.02 2.66 27.08
CA GLY A 41 -5.91 3.14 28.46
C GLY A 41 -5.12 4.44 28.62
N ASP A 42 -5.35 5.15 29.72
CA ASP A 42 -4.70 6.45 29.99
C ASP A 42 -3.20 6.36 30.32
N GLN A 43 -2.72 5.15 30.61
CA GLN A 43 -1.29 4.89 30.78
C GLN A 43 -0.55 4.88 29.44
N PHE A 44 -1.24 4.78 28.30
CA PHE A 44 -0.65 4.90 26.97
C PHE A 44 -0.53 6.39 26.61
N ASN A 45 0.71 6.88 26.53
CA ASN A 45 1.03 8.29 26.31
C ASN A 45 2.19 8.43 25.31
N ALA A 46 2.53 9.67 24.92
CA ALA A 46 3.56 9.91 23.91
C ALA A 46 4.94 9.35 24.30
N ASP A 47 5.29 9.37 25.60
CA ASP A 47 6.58 8.92 26.11
C ASP A 47 6.78 7.41 25.97
N ASN A 48 5.73 6.61 26.24
CA ASN A 48 5.82 5.14 26.21
C ASN A 48 5.18 4.48 24.99
N CYS A 49 4.53 5.26 24.12
CA CYS A 49 3.82 4.77 22.95
C CYS A 49 4.70 3.89 22.05
N SER A 50 5.89 4.38 21.68
CA SER A 50 6.77 3.66 20.75
C SER A 50 7.28 2.35 21.35
N GLU A 51 7.74 2.38 22.61
CA GLU A 51 8.21 1.19 23.33
C GLU A 51 7.13 0.11 23.40
N LYS A 52 5.93 0.47 23.88
CA LYS A 52 4.80 -0.47 24.02
C LYS A 52 4.36 -1.09 22.69
N LEU A 53 4.35 -0.29 21.61
CA LEU A 53 3.97 -0.78 20.28
C LEU A 53 5.03 -1.72 19.70
N ASN A 54 6.31 -1.40 19.90
CA ASN A 54 7.40 -2.24 19.44
C ASN A 54 7.45 -3.57 20.22
N GLU A 55 7.24 -3.55 21.55
CA GLU A 55 7.12 -4.77 22.36
C GLU A 55 5.99 -5.69 21.87
N ALA A 56 4.82 -5.12 21.59
CA ALA A 56 3.68 -5.86 21.06
C ALA A 56 3.97 -6.43 19.65
N PHE A 57 4.65 -5.64 18.81
CA PHE A 57 5.08 -6.09 17.49
C PHE A 57 6.08 -7.25 17.57
N ASP A 58 7.11 -7.16 18.41
CA ASP A 58 8.13 -8.18 18.59
C ASP A 58 7.54 -9.48 19.15
N ALA A 59 6.58 -9.37 20.09
CA ALA A 59 5.84 -10.51 20.61
C ALA A 59 5.02 -11.20 19.51
N LEU A 60 4.30 -10.43 18.68
CA LEU A 60 3.55 -10.98 17.55
C LEU A 60 4.48 -11.63 16.53
N TYR A 61 5.60 -10.99 16.20
CA TYR A 61 6.54 -11.44 15.18
C TYR A 61 7.27 -12.74 15.57
N SER A 62 7.55 -12.92 16.86
CA SER A 62 8.24 -14.09 17.41
C SER A 62 7.34 -15.29 17.71
N THR A 63 6.02 -15.10 17.76
CA THR A 63 5.06 -16.17 18.06
C THR A 63 4.64 -16.92 16.79
N LYS A 64 4.54 -18.24 16.87
CA LYS A 64 4.07 -19.07 15.76
C LYS A 64 2.56 -19.29 15.82
N PRO A 65 1.87 -19.45 14.68
CA PRO A 65 0.45 -19.80 14.67
C PRO A 65 0.10 -21.07 15.48
N THR A 66 1.03 -22.03 15.56
CA THR A 66 0.89 -23.27 16.33
C THR A 66 0.84 -23.05 17.84
N ASP A 67 1.31 -21.90 18.32
CA ASP A 67 1.34 -21.53 19.74
C ASP A 67 -0.05 -21.09 20.23
N PHE A 68 -1.00 -20.81 19.32
CA PHE A 68 -2.36 -20.38 19.63
C PHE A 68 -3.39 -21.52 19.53
N ASP A 69 -4.50 -21.36 20.25
CA ASP A 69 -5.70 -22.18 20.05
C ASP A 69 -6.43 -21.73 18.79
N VAL A 70 -6.02 -22.31 17.66
CA VAL A 70 -6.55 -21.95 16.33
C VAL A 70 -8.04 -22.26 16.19
N GLN A 71 -8.53 -23.36 16.76
CA GLN A 71 -9.96 -23.70 16.64
C GLN A 71 -10.80 -22.66 17.37
N ARG A 72 -10.34 -22.24 18.55
CA ARG A 72 -10.96 -21.15 19.28
C ARG A 72 -10.87 -19.83 18.52
N ALA A 73 -9.70 -19.49 17.96
CA ALA A 73 -9.52 -18.29 17.16
C ALA A 73 -10.46 -18.23 15.94
N ILE A 74 -10.72 -19.35 15.26
CA ILE A 74 -11.70 -19.45 14.18
C ILE A 74 -13.11 -19.18 14.71
N SER A 75 -13.50 -19.77 15.85
CA SER A 75 -14.83 -19.61 16.43
C SER A 75 -15.08 -18.20 16.98
N GLU A 76 -14.04 -17.51 17.45
CA GLU A 76 -14.09 -16.18 18.05
C GLU A 76 -13.65 -15.07 17.08
N MET A 77 -13.50 -15.39 15.79
CA MET A 77 -13.03 -14.45 14.75
C MET A 77 -13.73 -13.08 14.79
N PRO A 78 -15.06 -12.96 14.92
CA PRO A 78 -15.71 -11.66 14.98
C PRO A 78 -15.21 -10.77 16.12
N SER A 79 -14.97 -11.36 17.31
CA SER A 79 -14.48 -10.60 18.48
C SER A 79 -13.02 -10.21 18.31
N ILE A 80 -12.20 -11.09 17.74
CA ILE A 80 -10.78 -10.82 17.45
C ILE A 80 -10.66 -9.65 16.46
N ILE A 81 -11.43 -9.69 15.36
CA ILE A 81 -11.44 -8.63 14.35
C ILE A 81 -11.94 -7.31 14.94
N GLU A 82 -12.97 -7.34 15.80
CA GLU A 82 -13.45 -6.14 16.49
C GLU A 82 -12.39 -5.54 17.42
N ASN A 83 -11.72 -6.37 18.23
CA ASN A 83 -10.65 -5.90 19.12
C ASN A 83 -9.52 -5.23 18.34
N LEU A 84 -9.11 -5.84 17.23
CA LEU A 84 -8.07 -5.32 16.33
C LEU A 84 -8.51 -4.01 15.67
N TRP A 85 -9.75 -3.94 15.16
CA TRP A 85 -10.33 -2.74 14.58
C TRP A 85 -10.35 -1.58 15.58
N GLN A 86 -10.89 -1.81 16.78
CA GLN A 86 -10.94 -0.82 17.84
C GLN A 86 -9.55 -0.39 18.30
N SER A 87 -8.56 -1.28 18.25
CA SER A 87 -7.17 -0.94 18.56
C SER A 87 -6.63 0.06 17.54
N ARG A 88 -6.91 -0.12 16.24
CA ARG A 88 -6.51 0.84 15.19
C ARG A 88 -7.16 2.20 15.36
N LEU A 89 -8.45 2.22 15.66
CA LEU A 89 -9.18 3.47 15.93
C LEU A 89 -8.63 4.18 17.17
N SER A 90 -8.39 3.43 18.25
CA SER A 90 -7.82 3.94 19.50
C SER A 90 -6.43 4.55 19.29
N LEU A 91 -5.56 3.88 18.53
CA LEU A 91 -4.22 4.40 18.22
C LEU A 91 -4.27 5.73 17.48
N ARG A 92 -5.14 5.86 16.46
CA ARG A 92 -5.33 7.12 15.74
C ARG A 92 -5.86 8.22 16.66
N GLN A 93 -6.82 7.90 17.52
CA GLN A 93 -7.39 8.85 18.48
C GLN A 93 -6.35 9.29 19.52
N ARG A 94 -5.56 8.37 20.06
CA ARG A 94 -4.48 8.65 21.01
C ARG A 94 -3.41 9.54 20.37
N LEU A 95 -2.97 9.22 19.15
CA LEU A 95 -2.00 10.05 18.41
C LEU A 95 -2.52 11.48 18.19
N ARG A 96 -3.81 11.64 17.83
CA ARG A 96 -4.46 12.95 17.72
C ARG A 96 -4.42 13.72 19.05
N GLY A 97 -4.71 13.03 20.16
CA GLY A 97 -4.63 13.58 21.50
C GLY A 97 -3.21 14.04 21.86
N PHE A 98 -2.19 13.26 21.50
CA PHE A 98 -0.79 13.61 21.78
C PHE A 98 -0.32 14.83 20.99
N ILE A 99 -0.70 14.95 19.71
CA ILE A 99 -0.42 16.15 18.91
C ILE A 99 -1.05 17.39 19.55
N LYS A 100 -2.26 17.26 20.09
CA LYS A 100 -2.95 18.36 20.75
C LYS A 100 -2.25 18.80 22.04
N SER A 101 -1.80 17.86 22.87
CA SER A 101 -1.19 18.17 24.16
C SER A 101 0.27 18.58 24.06
N GLU A 102 1.03 17.99 23.13
CA GLU A 102 2.50 18.10 23.08
C GLU A 102 3.03 18.65 21.75
N GLY A 103 2.14 18.92 20.78
CA GLY A 103 2.54 19.30 19.42
C GLY A 103 3.29 18.17 18.70
N PHE A 104 4.12 18.54 17.72
CA PHE A 104 4.99 17.61 17.00
C PHE A 104 6.31 17.38 17.75
N SER A 105 6.22 17.00 19.03
CA SER A 105 7.39 16.63 19.84
C SER A 105 8.12 15.41 19.25
N LYS A 106 9.38 15.20 19.64
CA LYS A 106 10.16 14.03 19.19
C LYS A 106 9.45 12.72 19.55
N GLN A 107 8.83 12.67 20.72
CA GLN A 107 8.06 11.54 21.23
C GLN A 107 6.84 11.27 20.35
N VAL A 108 6.09 12.32 20.00
CA VAL A 108 4.91 12.21 19.11
C VAL A 108 5.32 11.74 17.71
N ILE A 109 6.39 12.28 17.13
CA ILE A 109 6.90 11.86 15.82
C ILE A 109 7.32 10.38 15.86
N THR A 110 8.02 9.96 16.92
CA THR A 110 8.45 8.56 17.10
C THR A 110 7.25 7.64 17.30
N CYS A 111 6.27 8.05 18.10
CA CYS A 111 5.02 7.34 18.31
C CYS A 111 4.22 7.20 17.01
N ALA A 112 4.18 8.24 16.15
CA ALA A 112 3.52 8.17 14.85
C ALA A 112 4.15 7.09 13.97
N THR A 113 5.49 6.99 13.94
CA THR A 113 6.20 5.93 13.22
C THR A 113 5.84 4.53 13.73
N SER A 114 5.93 4.30 15.04
CA SER A 114 5.52 3.00 15.62
C SER A 114 4.04 2.71 15.41
N THR A 115 3.18 3.74 15.38
CA THR A 115 1.76 3.61 15.07
C THR A 115 1.55 3.10 13.63
N LYS A 116 2.26 3.66 12.63
CA LYS A 116 2.20 3.14 11.24
C LYS A 116 2.55 1.64 11.17
N GLN A 117 3.61 1.24 11.87
CA GLN A 117 4.05 -0.17 11.91
C GLN A 117 3.01 -1.07 12.59
N ALA A 118 2.46 -0.64 13.73
CA ALA A 118 1.43 -1.36 14.46
C ALA A 118 0.15 -1.52 13.62
N LEU A 119 -0.32 -0.45 12.96
CA LEU A 119 -1.50 -0.50 12.10
C LEU A 119 -1.35 -1.51 10.95
N ARG A 120 -0.15 -1.62 10.36
CA ARG A 120 0.16 -2.65 9.36
C ARG A 120 0.14 -4.06 9.96
N ALA A 121 0.78 -4.25 11.11
CA ALA A 121 0.83 -5.55 11.78
C ALA A 121 -0.57 -6.04 12.18
N ILE A 122 -1.39 -5.16 12.75
CA ILE A 122 -2.78 -5.41 13.09
C ILE A 122 -3.57 -5.87 11.85
N ARG A 123 -3.44 -5.17 10.72
CA ARG A 123 -4.10 -5.56 9.47
C ARG A 123 -3.64 -6.93 8.95
N TYR A 124 -2.36 -7.28 9.07
CA TYR A 124 -1.90 -8.62 8.71
C TYR A 124 -2.49 -9.70 9.62
N LEU A 125 -2.66 -9.43 10.90
CA LEU A 125 -3.33 -10.35 11.82
C LEU A 125 -4.84 -10.46 11.52
N GLU A 126 -5.51 -9.35 11.23
CA GLU A 126 -6.91 -9.34 10.74
C GLU A 126 -7.05 -10.23 9.49
N ASP A 127 -6.17 -10.03 8.51
CA ASP A 127 -6.17 -10.81 7.27
C ASP A 127 -5.94 -12.30 7.54
N TYR A 128 -4.95 -12.62 8.38
CA TYR A 128 -4.60 -14.00 8.70
C TYR A 128 -5.77 -14.76 9.37
N VAL A 129 -6.40 -14.16 10.39
CA VAL A 129 -7.55 -14.76 11.08
C VAL A 129 -8.76 -14.85 10.15
N GLY A 130 -9.00 -13.81 9.34
CA GLY A 130 -10.08 -13.81 8.36
C GLY A 130 -9.91 -14.87 7.28
N GLU A 131 -8.70 -15.07 6.74
CA GLU A 131 -8.41 -16.10 5.75
C GLU A 131 -8.55 -17.51 6.32
N LEU A 132 -8.05 -17.75 7.55
CA LEU A 132 -8.20 -19.04 8.23
C LEU A 132 -9.68 -19.43 8.41
N THR A 133 -10.52 -18.45 8.71
CA THR A 133 -11.94 -18.65 8.99
C THR A 133 -12.77 -18.76 7.72
N LEU A 134 -12.59 -17.84 6.77
CA LEU A 134 -13.40 -17.75 5.55
C LEU A 134 -12.98 -18.76 4.48
N LYS A 135 -11.71 -19.19 4.48
CA LYS A 135 -11.11 -20.10 3.48
C LYS A 135 -11.48 -19.68 2.05
N PRO A 136 -11.20 -18.42 1.66
CA PRO A 136 -11.58 -17.92 0.35
C PRO A 136 -10.85 -18.69 -0.74
N GLU A 137 -11.57 -19.04 -1.81
CA GLU A 137 -10.92 -19.49 -3.04
C GLU A 137 -10.03 -18.35 -3.59
N PRO A 138 -8.73 -18.60 -3.84
CA PRO A 138 -7.84 -17.58 -4.37
C PRO A 138 -8.36 -16.97 -5.67
N PHE A 139 -8.16 -15.67 -5.85
CA PHE A 139 -8.55 -15.01 -7.09
C PHE A 139 -7.70 -15.51 -8.27
N ASP A 140 -8.36 -16.01 -9.31
CA ASP A 140 -7.71 -16.47 -10.54
C ASP A 140 -7.40 -15.28 -11.47
N PHE A 141 -6.19 -14.73 -11.32
CA PHE A 141 -5.73 -13.59 -12.11
C PHE A 141 -5.52 -13.92 -13.60
N ASP A 142 -5.33 -15.18 -13.96
CA ASP A 142 -5.13 -15.61 -15.35
C ASP A 142 -6.47 -15.70 -16.08
N LYS A 143 -7.50 -16.23 -15.41
CA LYS A 143 -8.86 -16.35 -15.95
C LYS A 143 -9.59 -15.02 -16.03
N TYR A 144 -9.45 -14.18 -15.00
CA TYR A 144 -10.22 -12.93 -14.89
C TYR A 144 -9.42 -11.69 -15.28
N GLY A 145 -8.09 -11.80 -15.44
CA GLY A 145 -7.19 -10.68 -15.74
C GLY A 145 -6.74 -9.93 -14.48
N LYS A 146 -5.56 -9.31 -14.55
CA LYS A 146 -4.93 -8.58 -13.43
C LYS A 146 -5.78 -7.43 -12.87
N ASN A 147 -6.65 -6.83 -13.71
CA ASN A 147 -7.40 -5.60 -13.43
C ASN A 147 -8.94 -5.79 -13.47
N LYS A 148 -9.48 -6.97 -13.17
CA LYS A 148 -10.95 -7.16 -13.06
C LYS A 148 -11.38 -7.69 -11.69
N GLN A 149 -12.63 -7.50 -11.31
CA GLN A 149 -13.07 -6.29 -10.59
C GLN A 149 -13.25 -6.68 -9.11
N VAL A 150 -13.19 -5.72 -8.20
CA VAL A 150 -14.07 -5.79 -7.03
C VAL A 150 -15.47 -5.90 -7.58
N ARG A 151 -16.22 -6.99 -7.35
CA ARG A 151 -17.60 -6.99 -7.85
C ARG A 151 -18.28 -5.81 -7.16
N LYS A 152 -18.94 -4.92 -7.90
CA LYS A 152 -19.67 -3.77 -7.29
C LYS A 152 -20.60 -4.26 -6.17
N SER A 153 -21.15 -5.47 -6.34
CA SER A 153 -21.88 -6.20 -5.30
C SER A 153 -21.07 -6.63 -4.07
N ASP A 154 -19.77 -6.88 -4.17
CA ASP A 154 -18.88 -7.15 -3.02
C ASP A 154 -18.66 -5.91 -2.13
N LEU A 155 -18.86 -4.69 -2.65
CA LEU A 155 -18.87 -3.44 -1.87
C LEU A 155 -20.26 -3.10 -1.32
N ILE A 156 -21.32 -3.37 -2.10
CA ILE A 156 -22.70 -3.06 -1.71
C ILE A 156 -23.28 -4.11 -0.74
N ASN A 157 -23.00 -5.40 -0.94
CA ASN A 157 -23.66 -6.49 -0.21
C ASN A 157 -22.85 -7.04 0.97
N LYS A 158 -21.63 -6.54 1.23
CA LYS A 158 -20.76 -7.04 2.30
C LYS A 158 -20.52 -6.01 3.37
N ASN A 159 -21.56 -5.32 3.84
CA ASN A 159 -21.49 -4.42 4.99
C ASN A 159 -21.35 -5.23 6.31
N THR A 160 -20.47 -6.23 6.32
CA THR A 160 -20.34 -7.20 7.39
C THR A 160 -18.86 -7.52 7.60
N PRO A 161 -18.40 -7.49 8.86
CA PRO A 161 -17.10 -8.02 9.21
C PRO A 161 -16.96 -9.49 8.76
N PRO A 162 -15.77 -9.94 8.36
CA PRO A 162 -14.53 -9.20 8.41
C PRO A 162 -14.20 -8.52 7.07
N HIS A 163 -15.08 -8.52 6.07
CA HIS A 163 -14.81 -7.88 4.76
C HIS A 163 -14.86 -6.36 4.80
N PHE A 164 -15.78 -5.82 5.60
CA PHE A 164 -16.03 -4.40 5.70
C PHE A 164 -16.12 -4.03 7.18
N LEU A 165 -15.33 -3.05 7.59
CA LEU A 165 -15.36 -2.49 8.94
C LEU A 165 -15.75 -1.02 8.82
N VAL A 166 -16.79 -0.62 9.57
CA VAL A 166 -17.26 0.75 9.63
C VAL A 166 -16.86 1.34 10.97
N HIS A 167 -16.40 2.59 10.95
CA HIS A 167 -16.10 3.31 12.16
C HIS A 167 -17.39 3.55 12.96
N PRO A 168 -17.43 3.31 14.28
CA PRO A 168 -18.66 3.37 15.08
C PRO A 168 -19.44 4.68 15.02
N SER A 169 -18.76 5.80 14.72
CA SER A 169 -19.40 7.11 14.50
C SER A 169 -20.17 7.25 13.18
N PHE A 170 -20.20 6.22 12.33
CA PHE A 170 -20.89 6.21 11.05
C PHE A 170 -21.81 4.99 10.94
N ASP A 171 -23.05 5.20 10.50
CA ASP A 171 -23.96 4.09 10.21
C ASP A 171 -23.50 3.28 8.98
N GLN A 172 -22.87 3.98 8.03
CA GLN A 172 -22.32 3.44 6.79
C GLN A 172 -21.28 4.39 6.21
N ILE A 173 -20.45 3.88 5.29
CA ILE A 173 -19.55 4.74 4.51
C ILE A 173 -20.37 5.58 3.54
N THR A 174 -20.07 6.87 3.52
CA THR A 174 -20.64 7.83 2.58
C THR A 174 -19.52 8.54 1.83
N ILE A 175 -19.85 9.11 0.67
CA ILE A 175 -18.94 9.80 -0.24
C ILE A 175 -19.36 11.27 -0.33
N GLN A 176 -18.39 12.17 -0.13
CA GLN A 176 -18.51 13.62 -0.25
C GLN A 176 -17.27 14.17 -0.97
N SER A 177 -17.39 15.34 -1.62
CA SER A 177 -16.20 15.96 -2.21
C SER A 177 -15.14 16.27 -1.16
N GLY A 178 -13.90 15.97 -1.50
CA GLY A 178 -12.75 16.09 -0.61
C GLY A 178 -12.51 14.84 0.24
N ASP A 179 -13.39 13.84 0.25
CA ASP A 179 -13.06 12.53 0.81
C ASP A 179 -11.83 11.97 0.06
N VAL A 180 -10.92 11.35 0.83
CA VAL A 180 -9.69 10.75 0.32
C VAL A 180 -9.83 9.24 0.40
N ILE A 181 -9.55 8.54 -0.70
CA ILE A 181 -9.58 7.09 -0.76
C ILE A 181 -8.14 6.62 -0.96
N ILE A 182 -7.65 5.78 -0.05
CA ILE A 182 -6.39 5.07 -0.27
C ILE A 182 -6.67 3.62 -0.59
N SER A 183 -5.87 3.06 -1.49
CA SER A 183 -6.09 1.72 -1.99
C SER A 183 -4.81 0.93 -2.08
N ARG A 184 -4.99 -0.40 -2.16
CA ARG A 184 -3.93 -1.27 -2.60
C ARG A 184 -4.39 -2.24 -3.68
N GLY A 185 -3.71 -2.15 -4.82
CA GLY A 185 -3.80 -3.11 -5.93
C GLY A 185 -2.98 -4.39 -5.69
N SER A 186 -3.00 -5.31 -6.64
CA SER A 186 -2.24 -6.56 -6.60
C SER A 186 -0.94 -6.51 -7.41
N ALA A 187 -0.54 -5.37 -7.99
CA ALA A 187 0.68 -5.28 -8.79
C ALA A 187 1.97 -5.24 -7.93
N PHE A 188 3.09 -5.66 -8.51
CA PHE A 188 4.42 -5.51 -7.89
C PHE A 188 4.87 -4.05 -7.80
N THR A 189 4.48 -3.20 -8.76
CA THR A 189 4.68 -1.74 -8.69
C THR A 189 3.96 -1.14 -7.48
N SER A 190 2.71 -1.54 -7.25
CA SER A 190 1.96 -1.17 -6.05
C SER A 190 2.65 -1.65 -4.77
N ALA A 191 3.22 -2.86 -4.78
CA ALA A 191 4.00 -3.37 -3.65
C ALA A 191 5.24 -2.49 -3.41
N ALA A 192 5.99 -2.14 -4.46
CA ALA A 192 7.17 -1.29 -4.35
C ALA A 192 6.86 0.09 -3.75
N ILE A 193 5.81 0.77 -4.21
CA ILE A 193 5.38 2.07 -3.67
C ILE A 193 5.09 1.96 -2.16
N ALA A 194 4.41 0.89 -1.75
CA ALA A 194 4.07 0.68 -0.34
C ALA A 194 5.28 0.33 0.55
N ARG A 195 6.49 0.15 0.00
CA ARG A 195 7.73 -0.16 0.75
C ARG A 195 8.86 0.84 0.48
N ILE A 196 8.55 1.98 -0.16
CA ILE A 196 9.59 2.89 -0.64
C ILE A 196 10.21 3.76 0.46
N GLY A 197 9.49 3.91 1.56
CA GLY A 197 9.93 4.67 2.72
C GLY A 197 10.80 3.85 3.67
N GLU A 198 11.46 4.52 4.61
CA GLU A 198 12.20 3.89 5.72
C GLU A 198 11.29 3.00 6.58
N VAL A 199 9.99 3.29 6.59
CA VAL A 199 8.97 2.50 7.25
C VAL A 199 8.00 2.00 6.20
N ASP A 200 7.96 0.70 5.99
CA ASP A 200 6.99 0.05 5.13
C ASP A 200 5.54 0.42 5.51
N ALA A 201 4.74 0.76 4.50
CA ALA A 201 3.30 1.01 4.62
C ALA A 201 2.47 -0.18 4.12
N GLN A 202 1.18 0.00 3.84
CA GLN A 202 0.34 -1.01 3.20
C GLN A 202 -0.45 -0.48 1.99
N PHE A 203 -0.34 0.82 1.67
CA PHE A 203 -1.11 1.45 0.61
C PHE A 203 -0.19 2.02 -0.46
N SER A 204 -0.65 1.96 -1.70
CA SER A 204 0.15 2.27 -2.87
C SER A 204 -0.46 3.36 -3.76
N HIS A 205 -1.71 3.71 -3.52
CA HIS A 205 -2.43 4.69 -4.31
C HIS A 205 -3.35 5.51 -3.44
N LEU A 206 -3.53 6.77 -3.82
CA LEU A 206 -4.45 7.71 -3.19
C LEU A 206 -5.25 8.37 -4.31
N ALA A 207 -6.53 8.56 -4.05
CA ALA A 207 -7.45 9.23 -4.95
C ALA A 207 -8.31 10.23 -4.17
N LEU A 208 -8.66 11.34 -4.83
CA LEU A 208 -9.46 12.42 -4.28
C LEU A 208 -10.87 12.39 -4.88
N VAL A 209 -11.89 12.43 -4.02
CA VAL A 209 -13.28 12.47 -4.47
C VAL A 209 -13.67 13.89 -4.84
N TYR A 210 -14.36 14.04 -5.96
CA TYR A 210 -15.05 15.27 -6.35
C TYR A 210 -16.48 14.94 -6.81
N ILE A 211 -17.46 15.69 -6.32
CA ILE A 211 -18.86 15.62 -6.74
C ILE A 211 -19.16 16.93 -7.46
N ASP A 212 -19.72 16.83 -8.66
CA ASP A 212 -20.10 18.00 -9.47
C ASP A 212 -20.86 19.03 -8.61
N GLN A 213 -20.50 20.32 -8.75
CA GLN A 213 -20.96 21.41 -7.88
C GLN A 213 -22.48 21.42 -7.65
N GLU A 214 -23.28 21.17 -8.69
CA GLU A 214 -24.75 21.12 -8.63
C GLU A 214 -25.29 19.99 -7.72
N PHE A 215 -24.51 18.93 -7.54
CA PHE A 215 -24.87 17.70 -6.84
C PHE A 215 -24.17 17.54 -5.47
N ASN A 216 -23.26 18.46 -5.12
CA ASN A 216 -22.41 18.37 -3.93
C ASN A 216 -23.07 18.87 -2.63
N HIS A 217 -24.40 18.95 -2.57
CA HIS A 217 -25.14 19.44 -1.41
C HIS A 217 -25.45 18.35 -0.36
N ARG A 218 -25.02 17.11 -0.59
CA ARG A 218 -25.25 15.96 0.30
C ARG A 218 -24.13 14.91 0.20
N ALA A 219 -24.11 14.00 1.18
CA ALA A 219 -23.35 12.76 1.08
C ALA A 219 -24.08 11.74 0.19
N TYR A 220 -23.31 10.87 -0.47
CA TYR A 220 -23.79 9.75 -1.25
C TYR A 220 -23.47 8.44 -0.52
N SER A 221 -24.39 7.50 -0.42
CA SER A 221 -24.01 6.14 -0.02
C SER A 221 -23.08 5.52 -1.08
N LEU A 222 -22.35 4.44 -0.74
CA LEU A 222 -21.53 3.74 -1.74
C LEU A 222 -22.37 3.25 -2.94
N GLU A 223 -23.59 2.78 -2.70
CA GLU A 223 -24.49 2.34 -3.77
C GLU A 223 -24.89 3.50 -4.69
N GLU A 224 -25.22 4.65 -4.13
CA GLU A 224 -25.56 5.84 -4.90
C GLU A 224 -24.35 6.36 -5.69
N ALA A 225 -23.16 6.39 -5.07
CA ALA A 225 -21.92 6.82 -5.69
C ALA A 225 -21.55 5.93 -6.90
N ILE A 226 -21.73 4.61 -6.78
CA ILE A 226 -21.49 3.66 -7.88
C ILE A 226 -22.42 3.93 -9.09
N LYS A 227 -23.65 4.40 -8.84
CA LYS A 227 -24.64 4.62 -9.91
C LYS A 227 -24.59 6.05 -10.48
N SER A 228 -23.95 6.98 -9.78
CA SER A 228 -23.95 8.40 -10.13
C SER A 228 -22.79 8.76 -11.06
N PRO A 229 -23.05 9.38 -12.23
CA PRO A 229 -21.97 9.93 -13.06
C PRO A 229 -21.33 11.20 -12.48
N HIS A 230 -21.98 11.80 -11.47
CA HIS A 230 -21.55 13.05 -10.84
C HIS A 230 -20.54 12.83 -9.71
N VAL A 231 -20.41 11.60 -9.20
CA VAL A 231 -19.38 11.26 -8.23
C VAL A 231 -18.14 10.81 -8.98
N LYS A 232 -17.13 11.67 -8.97
CA LYS A 232 -15.87 11.52 -9.70
C LYS A 232 -14.72 11.31 -8.73
N VAL A 233 -13.67 10.72 -9.26
CA VAL A 233 -12.42 10.42 -8.59
C VAL A 233 -11.29 11.01 -9.43
N ILE A 234 -10.48 11.85 -8.79
CA ILE A 234 -9.28 12.46 -9.35
C ILE A 234 -8.09 11.67 -8.83
N GLU A 235 -7.27 11.17 -9.73
CA GLU A 235 -6.11 10.35 -9.38
C GLU A 235 -5.04 10.42 -10.47
N ALA A 236 -3.79 10.14 -10.09
CA ALA A 236 -2.67 10.06 -11.02
C ALA A 236 -2.12 8.65 -11.09
N HIS A 237 -2.09 8.07 -12.29
CA HIS A 237 -1.54 6.75 -12.57
C HIS A 237 -0.18 6.84 -13.23
N ILE A 238 0.69 5.89 -12.91
CA ILE A 238 2.06 5.80 -13.47
C ILE A 238 2.02 5.63 -15.00
N GLU A 239 0.92 5.12 -15.54
CA GLU A 239 0.74 4.76 -16.94
C GLU A 239 0.24 5.94 -17.79
N VAL A 240 -0.66 6.76 -17.24
CA VAL A 240 -1.44 7.74 -18.02
C VAL A 240 -1.47 9.13 -17.40
N GLY A 241 -0.76 9.36 -16.31
CA GLY A 241 -0.83 10.63 -15.57
C GLY A 241 -2.17 10.81 -14.87
N THR A 242 -2.59 12.06 -14.71
CA THR A 242 -3.84 12.38 -14.02
C THR A 242 -5.06 12.08 -14.87
N THR A 243 -6.05 11.42 -14.25
CA THR A 243 -7.35 11.15 -14.84
C THR A 243 -8.47 11.57 -13.89
N ILE A 244 -9.63 11.86 -14.48
CA ILE A 244 -10.88 12.03 -13.76
C ILE A 244 -11.82 10.93 -14.25
N ARG A 245 -12.21 10.04 -13.34
CA ARG A 245 -13.10 8.91 -13.63
C ARG A 245 -14.33 8.95 -12.75
N THR A 246 -15.42 8.33 -13.17
CA THR A 246 -16.55 8.09 -12.26
C THR A 246 -16.11 7.16 -11.13
N PHE A 247 -16.80 7.22 -9.98
CA PHE A 247 -16.56 6.31 -8.87
C PHE A 247 -16.72 4.84 -9.29
N SER A 248 -17.68 4.57 -10.19
CA SER A 248 -17.87 3.24 -10.78
C SER A 248 -16.62 2.76 -11.51
N GLU A 249 -16.03 3.57 -12.39
CA GLU A 249 -14.83 3.25 -13.16
C GLU A 249 -13.59 3.08 -12.27
N TYR A 250 -13.44 3.92 -11.23
CA TYR A 250 -12.36 3.79 -10.24
C TYR A 250 -12.34 2.40 -9.57
N LEU A 251 -13.51 1.85 -9.24
CA LEU A 251 -13.61 0.52 -8.63
C LEU A 251 -13.24 -0.63 -9.57
N GLU A 252 -13.19 -0.37 -10.88
CA GLU A 252 -12.87 -1.40 -11.88
C GLU A 252 -11.39 -1.80 -11.86
N ASP A 253 -10.51 -0.98 -11.27
CA ASP A 253 -9.08 -1.26 -11.08
C ASP A 253 -8.82 -2.55 -10.29
N GLY A 254 -9.84 -3.09 -9.62
CA GLY A 254 -9.76 -4.40 -8.99
C GLY A 254 -8.88 -4.40 -7.74
N ASN A 255 -8.73 -3.23 -7.10
CA ASN A 255 -8.06 -3.05 -5.82
C ASN A 255 -8.54 -4.10 -4.81
N ALA A 256 -7.61 -4.59 -4.00
CA ALA A 256 -7.88 -5.63 -3.02
C ALA A 256 -8.19 -5.06 -1.62
N ARG A 257 -7.94 -3.75 -1.43
CA ARG A 257 -8.28 -3.01 -0.22
C ARG A 257 -8.58 -1.55 -0.53
N LEU A 258 -9.56 -0.98 0.17
CA LEU A 258 -9.97 0.43 0.09
C LEU A 258 -10.24 0.98 1.49
N LEU A 259 -9.70 2.15 1.80
CA LEU A 259 -10.00 2.91 3.02
C LEU A 259 -10.55 4.27 2.63
N PHE A 260 -11.56 4.72 3.38
CA PHE A 260 -12.29 5.95 3.11
C PHE A 260 -12.04 6.95 4.23
N TYR A 261 -11.40 8.07 3.92
CA TYR A 261 -11.06 9.12 4.86
C TYR A 261 -11.89 10.37 4.60
N ARG A 262 -12.43 10.96 5.67
CA ARG A 262 -13.14 12.23 5.63
C ARG A 262 -12.38 13.28 6.42
N PHE A 263 -12.23 14.47 5.84
CA PHE A 263 -11.62 15.59 6.54
C PHE A 263 -12.54 16.07 7.67
N GLN A 264 -12.03 15.98 8.90
CA GLN A 264 -12.76 16.33 10.11
C GLN A 264 -11.76 16.73 11.22
N PRO A 265 -11.09 17.88 11.05
CA PRO A 265 -10.17 18.39 12.06
C PRO A 265 -10.95 18.84 13.30
N GLU A 266 -10.24 19.04 14.42
CA GLU A 266 -10.88 19.19 15.74
C GLU A 266 -11.35 20.61 16.03
N ASP A 267 -10.77 21.57 15.32
CA ASP A 267 -10.96 23.00 15.43
C ASP A 267 -12.07 23.54 14.50
N LEU A 268 -12.67 22.67 13.68
CA LEU A 268 -13.76 23.03 12.76
C LEU A 268 -15.03 22.24 13.05
N SER A 269 -16.18 22.86 12.83
CA SER A 269 -17.45 22.13 12.73
C SER A 269 -17.46 21.23 11.49
N ALA A 270 -18.31 20.21 11.49
CA ALA A 270 -18.45 19.31 10.33
C ALA A 270 -18.86 20.06 9.04
N ILE A 271 -19.62 21.16 9.17
CA ILE A 271 -20.04 21.98 8.03
C ILE A 271 -18.87 22.77 7.46
N GLU A 272 -18.06 23.40 8.32
CA GLU A 272 -16.87 24.15 7.89
C GLU A 272 -15.82 23.24 7.27
N ALA A 273 -15.56 22.09 7.90
CA ALA A 273 -14.65 21.08 7.38
C ALA A 273 -15.09 20.58 6.00
N SER A 274 -16.38 20.26 5.85
CA SER A 274 -16.97 19.85 4.56
C SER A 274 -16.83 20.95 3.51
N ALA A 275 -17.19 22.20 3.82
CA ALA A 275 -17.06 23.31 2.89
C ALA A 275 -15.60 23.59 2.47
N MET A 276 -14.63 23.38 3.36
CA MET A 276 -13.20 23.44 3.02
C MET A 276 -12.79 22.30 2.08
N ALA A 277 -13.14 21.07 2.44
CA ALA A 277 -12.83 19.88 1.63
C ALA A 277 -13.43 19.98 0.21
N GLN A 278 -14.66 20.47 0.10
CA GLN A 278 -15.34 20.72 -1.17
C GLN A 278 -14.60 21.74 -2.03
N ARG A 279 -14.15 22.86 -1.46
CA ARG A 279 -13.36 23.88 -2.20
C ARG A 279 -12.02 23.33 -2.70
N GLY A 280 -11.32 22.55 -1.87
CA GLY A 280 -10.08 21.89 -2.27
C GLY A 280 -10.28 20.91 -3.43
N ALA A 281 -11.31 20.07 -3.36
CA ALA A 281 -11.63 19.13 -4.43
C ALA A 281 -12.06 19.82 -5.73
N GLN A 282 -12.88 20.89 -5.64
CA GLN A 282 -13.26 21.71 -6.79
C GLN A 282 -12.03 22.32 -7.47
N PHE A 283 -11.11 22.90 -6.70
CA PHE A 283 -9.88 23.46 -7.24
C PHE A 283 -9.08 22.43 -8.03
N SER A 284 -8.87 21.23 -7.47
CA SER A 284 -8.17 20.14 -8.17
C SER A 284 -8.90 19.71 -9.44
N PHE A 285 -10.23 19.60 -9.41
CA PHE A 285 -11.04 19.29 -10.60
C PHE A 285 -10.88 20.34 -11.71
N ASP A 286 -11.00 21.63 -11.35
CA ASP A 286 -10.88 22.74 -12.29
C ASP A 286 -9.47 22.81 -12.88
N PHE A 287 -8.44 22.59 -12.05
CA PHE A 287 -7.04 22.56 -12.49
C PHE A 287 -6.84 21.53 -13.61
N VAL A 288 -7.27 20.28 -13.39
CA VAL A 288 -7.07 19.20 -14.35
C VAL A 288 -7.82 19.49 -15.66
N ASN A 289 -9.08 19.91 -15.59
CA ASN A 289 -9.86 20.21 -16.80
C ASN A 289 -9.28 21.38 -17.60
N ASN A 290 -8.80 22.42 -16.90
CA ASN A 290 -8.15 23.57 -17.54
C ASN A 290 -6.84 23.16 -18.22
N TYR A 291 -6.02 22.33 -17.55
CA TYR A 291 -4.78 21.81 -18.12
C TYR A 291 -5.04 21.00 -19.39
N VAL A 292 -5.94 20.01 -19.32
CA VAL A 292 -6.30 19.15 -20.46
C VAL A 292 -6.83 19.98 -21.63
N SER A 293 -7.69 20.95 -21.34
CA SER A 293 -8.24 21.84 -22.37
C SER A 293 -7.16 22.67 -23.08
N GLN A 294 -6.17 23.17 -22.32
CA GLN A 294 -5.04 23.91 -22.88
C GLN A 294 -4.11 23.04 -23.71
N GLN A 295 -3.78 21.82 -23.26
CA GLN A 295 -2.93 20.90 -24.03
C GLN A 295 -3.60 20.48 -25.32
N ARG A 296 -4.89 20.17 -25.27
CA ARG A 296 -5.68 19.86 -26.47
C ARG A 296 -5.68 21.02 -27.46
N ALA A 297 -5.87 22.26 -27.00
CA ALA A 297 -5.82 23.43 -27.86
C ALA A 297 -4.46 23.59 -28.56
N LYS A 298 -3.35 23.42 -27.82
CA LYS A 298 -1.98 23.46 -28.39
C LYS A 298 -1.75 22.37 -29.42
N ARG A 299 -2.18 21.13 -29.12
CA ARG A 299 -2.05 19.98 -30.03
C ARG A 299 -2.80 20.20 -31.33
N LEU A 300 -3.96 20.86 -31.29
CA LEU A 300 -4.76 21.17 -32.47
C LEU A 300 -4.23 22.36 -33.29
N GLN A 301 -3.50 23.31 -32.68
CA GLN A 301 -2.95 24.48 -33.38
C GLN A 301 -1.83 24.15 -34.38
N GLY A 302 -1.13 23.02 -34.24
CA GLY A 302 -0.05 22.61 -35.14
C GLY A 302 -0.48 21.97 -36.48
N TRP A 303 -1.79 21.88 -36.75
CA TRP A 303 -2.33 21.13 -37.90
C TRP A 303 -2.90 22.02 -39.03
N ASP A 304 -2.80 23.34 -38.89
CA ASP A 304 -3.11 24.32 -39.94
C ASP A 304 -1.88 24.64 -40.82
N ASP A 305 -0.97 23.67 -41.01
CA ASP A 305 0.16 23.79 -41.94
C ASP A 305 -0.35 23.56 -43.39
N PRO A 306 -0.29 24.58 -44.28
CA PRO A 306 -0.75 24.47 -45.66
C PRO A 306 0.04 23.47 -46.52
N ASP A 307 1.20 22.98 -46.08
CA ASP A 307 2.03 22.01 -46.81
C ASP A 307 1.62 20.54 -46.55
N TYR A 308 0.78 20.26 -45.55
CA TYR A 308 0.23 18.92 -45.30
C TYR A 308 -1.18 18.80 -45.88
N GLY A 309 -1.29 18.13 -47.04
CA GLY A 309 -2.54 17.88 -47.74
C GLY A 309 -3.67 17.35 -46.86
N HIS A 310 -4.88 17.85 -47.13
CA HIS A 310 -6.14 17.73 -46.39
C HIS A 310 -6.65 16.30 -46.06
N ILE A 311 -5.91 15.52 -45.29
CA ILE A 311 -6.45 14.30 -44.68
C ILE A 311 -6.21 14.38 -43.18
N ARG A 312 -7.21 14.86 -42.44
CA ARG A 312 -7.23 14.74 -40.98
C ARG A 312 -7.27 13.24 -40.65
N PRO A 313 -6.27 12.67 -39.95
CA PRO A 313 -6.49 11.39 -39.29
C PRO A 313 -7.68 11.55 -38.34
N PRO A 314 -8.49 10.51 -38.07
CA PRO A 314 -9.49 10.58 -37.03
C PRO A 314 -8.79 10.82 -35.69
N ILE A 315 -8.73 12.08 -35.25
CA ILE A 315 -8.17 12.46 -33.95
C ILE A 315 -9.06 11.80 -32.90
N LYS A 316 -8.51 10.89 -32.09
CA LYS A 316 -9.21 10.44 -30.88
C LYS A 316 -9.52 11.66 -30.04
N GLU A 317 -10.76 11.78 -29.60
CA GLU A 317 -11.29 12.95 -28.90
C GLU A 317 -10.56 13.24 -27.57
N VAL A 318 -9.88 12.21 -27.03
CA VAL A 318 -9.05 12.25 -25.82
C VAL A 318 -7.73 11.51 -26.09
N ASP A 319 -6.60 12.18 -25.86
CA ASP A 319 -5.25 11.60 -25.88
C ASP A 319 -4.67 11.62 -24.46
N VAL A 320 -4.06 10.52 -24.01
CA VAL A 320 -3.39 10.46 -22.69
C VAL A 320 -2.27 11.47 -22.54
N ASN A 321 -1.70 11.94 -23.66
CA ASN A 321 -0.70 13.00 -23.65
C ASN A 321 -1.28 14.39 -23.35
N ASP A 322 -2.62 14.55 -23.34
CA ASP A 322 -3.27 15.78 -22.91
C ASP A 322 -3.37 15.85 -21.37
N ASN A 323 -3.14 14.74 -20.65
CA ASN A 323 -3.22 14.65 -19.19
C ASN A 323 -2.06 15.38 -18.49
N VAL A 324 -2.29 15.79 -17.24
CA VAL A 324 -1.18 16.19 -16.34
C VAL A 324 -0.27 14.98 -16.17
N PRO A 325 1.02 15.04 -16.54
CA PRO A 325 1.93 13.90 -16.46
C PRO A 325 2.12 13.38 -15.04
N TYR A 326 2.55 12.12 -14.91
CA TYR A 326 2.85 11.54 -13.60
C TYR A 326 4.23 12.00 -13.11
N ASP A 327 4.34 12.42 -11.85
CA ASP A 327 5.63 12.79 -11.25
C ASP A 327 6.37 11.56 -10.70
N PHE A 328 7.46 11.17 -11.37
CA PHE A 328 8.32 10.07 -10.93
C PHE A 328 9.33 10.47 -9.85
N GLN A 329 9.56 11.77 -9.67
CA GLN A 329 10.51 12.31 -8.70
C GLN A 329 9.90 12.45 -7.31
N MET A 330 8.55 12.41 -7.23
CA MET A 330 7.75 12.54 -6.01
C MET A 330 7.97 13.88 -5.28
N GLN A 331 8.14 14.95 -6.05
CA GLN A 331 8.33 16.32 -5.62
C GLN A 331 6.97 16.98 -5.33
N LEU A 332 6.69 17.23 -4.06
CA LEU A 332 5.48 17.94 -3.66
C LEU A 332 5.48 19.40 -4.11
N GLY A 333 4.39 19.82 -4.75
CA GLY A 333 4.08 21.22 -5.02
C GLY A 333 4.54 21.75 -6.38
N ASP A 334 5.22 20.93 -7.18
CA ASP A 334 5.35 21.17 -8.61
C ASP A 334 4.11 20.60 -9.32
N THR A 335 3.19 21.45 -9.77
CA THR A 335 1.95 20.97 -10.41
C THR A 335 2.12 20.70 -11.91
N SER A 336 3.35 20.76 -12.45
CA SER A 336 3.61 20.41 -13.86
C SER A 336 3.60 18.91 -14.11
N GLU A 337 3.90 18.10 -13.09
CA GLU A 337 3.77 16.65 -13.04
C GLU A 337 3.15 16.30 -11.67
N VAL A 338 2.24 15.34 -11.57
CA VAL A 338 1.54 15.04 -10.31
C VAL A 338 1.51 13.54 -10.04
N PHE A 339 1.88 13.12 -8.83
CA PHE A 339 1.74 11.72 -8.39
C PHE A 339 0.48 11.51 -7.54
N CYS A 340 0.12 10.24 -7.27
CA CYS A 340 -1.22 9.90 -6.77
C CYS A 340 -1.61 10.61 -5.46
N SER A 341 -0.76 10.55 -4.44
CA SER A 341 -0.98 11.19 -3.14
C SER A 341 -0.87 12.72 -3.18
N GLU A 342 -0.19 13.27 -4.17
CA GLU A 342 -0.08 14.71 -4.33
C GLU A 342 -1.42 15.38 -4.62
N TRP A 343 -2.41 14.68 -5.20
CA TRP A 343 -3.76 15.24 -5.30
C TRP A 343 -4.40 15.56 -3.95
N GLY A 344 -4.08 14.76 -2.92
CA GLY A 344 -4.45 15.09 -1.54
C GLY A 344 -3.74 16.36 -1.07
N TYR A 345 -2.43 16.46 -1.30
CA TYR A 345 -1.65 17.67 -0.97
C TYR A 345 -2.17 18.92 -1.68
N ILE A 346 -2.33 18.89 -3.00
CA ILE A 346 -2.79 20.03 -3.83
C ILE A 346 -4.14 20.55 -3.33
N ALA A 347 -5.11 19.65 -3.14
CA ALA A 347 -6.47 20.02 -2.74
C ALA A 347 -6.49 20.69 -1.36
N TYR A 348 -5.79 20.11 -0.39
CA TYR A 348 -5.83 20.57 0.99
C TYR A 348 -4.90 21.77 1.22
N ASN A 349 -3.75 21.83 0.54
CA ASN A 349 -2.87 22.99 0.59
C ASN A 349 -3.56 24.24 0.02
N HIS A 350 -4.40 24.09 -1.02
CA HIS A 350 -5.22 25.18 -1.55
C HIS A 350 -6.13 25.82 -0.49
N VAL A 351 -6.61 25.04 0.48
CA VAL A 351 -7.45 25.52 1.58
C VAL A 351 -6.69 25.72 2.90
N GLY A 352 -5.36 25.82 2.83
CA GLY A 352 -4.49 26.14 3.97
C GLY A 352 -4.16 24.94 4.88
N VAL A 353 -4.39 23.72 4.43
CA VAL A 353 -4.12 22.47 5.17
C VAL A 353 -2.94 21.74 4.53
N ASN A 354 -1.76 21.84 5.14
CA ASN A 354 -0.57 21.15 4.64
C ASN A 354 -0.59 19.65 4.97
N LEU A 355 -0.61 18.77 3.96
CA LEU A 355 -0.58 17.31 4.11
C LEU A 355 0.76 16.72 3.66
N PRO A 356 1.22 15.60 4.24
CA PRO A 356 0.68 14.93 5.45
C PRO A 356 1.29 15.51 6.74
N GLN A 357 0.68 15.22 7.89
CA GLN A 357 1.26 15.55 9.21
C GLN A 357 2.62 14.86 9.49
N PHE A 358 2.77 13.63 9.00
CA PHE A 358 3.97 12.81 9.20
C PHE A 358 4.42 12.24 7.85
N PRO A 359 5.22 13.00 7.08
CA PRO A 359 5.66 12.58 5.75
C PRO A 359 6.53 11.33 5.82
N THR A 360 6.50 10.55 4.74
CA THR A 360 7.36 9.39 4.57
C THR A 360 8.78 9.85 4.24
N ALA A 361 9.75 9.42 5.05
CA ALA A 361 11.17 9.57 4.77
C ALA A 361 11.64 8.51 3.74
N ILE A 362 12.41 8.94 2.75
CA ILE A 362 13.00 8.10 1.71
C ILE A 362 14.45 7.77 2.09
N PRO A 363 14.84 6.48 2.16
CA PRO A 363 16.20 6.10 2.52
C PRO A 363 17.23 6.64 1.52
N LYS A 364 18.33 7.24 2.01
CA LYS A 364 19.39 7.87 1.19
C LYS A 364 20.12 6.90 0.24
N GLU A 365 20.12 5.59 0.55
CA GLU A 365 20.84 4.55 -0.20
C GLU A 365 19.92 3.50 -0.84
N ASN A 366 18.63 3.80 -1.05
CA ASN A 366 17.75 2.87 -1.73
C ASN A 366 18.05 2.87 -3.25
N ALA A 367 18.74 1.83 -3.72
CA ALA A 367 19.07 1.62 -5.14
C ALA A 367 17.82 1.57 -6.03
N LEU A 368 16.67 1.17 -5.48
CA LEU A 368 15.40 1.18 -6.21
C LEU A 368 14.79 2.58 -6.29
N SER A 369 14.78 3.37 -5.22
CA SER A 369 14.27 4.76 -5.28
C SER A 369 15.04 5.55 -6.35
N LYS A 370 16.37 5.37 -6.40
CA LYS A 370 17.22 5.91 -7.48
C LYS A 370 16.83 5.38 -8.86
N ALA A 371 16.58 4.08 -8.98
CA ALA A 371 16.21 3.45 -10.24
C ALA A 371 14.79 3.85 -10.74
N LEU A 372 13.87 4.17 -9.81
CA LEU A 372 12.54 4.70 -10.10
C LEU A 372 12.56 6.22 -10.39
N GLY A 373 13.68 6.90 -10.11
CA GLY A 373 13.85 8.33 -10.38
C GLY A 373 13.49 9.26 -9.22
N ILE A 374 13.30 8.72 -8.02
CA ILE A 374 12.94 9.50 -6.82
C ILE A 374 14.19 10.18 -6.27
N THR A 375 14.10 11.49 -6.09
CA THR A 375 15.24 12.35 -5.70
C THR A 375 15.03 13.07 -4.38
N VAL A 376 13.81 13.03 -3.83
CA VAL A 376 13.44 13.70 -2.58
C VAL A 376 13.83 12.90 -1.35
N LYS A 377 14.01 13.59 -0.23
CA LYS A 377 14.29 12.97 1.08
C LYS A 377 13.02 12.61 1.85
N GLU A 378 11.95 13.35 1.61
CA GLU A 378 10.65 13.16 2.24
C GLU A 378 9.58 13.42 1.19
N THR A 379 8.46 12.70 1.28
CA THR A 379 7.32 12.85 0.38
C THR A 379 6.02 12.46 1.08
N PHE A 380 4.90 12.65 0.39
CA PHE A 380 3.59 12.19 0.85
C PHE A 380 3.32 10.79 0.26
N ALA A 381 3.48 9.72 1.04
CA ALA A 381 3.04 8.40 0.62
C ALA A 381 1.55 8.19 0.96
N PRO A 382 0.79 7.38 0.19
CA PRO A 382 -0.60 7.04 0.53
C PRO A 382 -0.76 6.47 1.95
N GLY A 383 0.25 5.74 2.44
CA GLY A 383 0.29 5.22 3.81
C GLY A 383 0.33 6.29 4.89
N ASP A 384 0.74 7.53 4.61
CA ASP A 384 0.81 8.60 5.62
C ASP A 384 -0.58 9.00 6.14
N MET A 385 -1.64 8.70 5.38
CA MET A 385 -3.02 8.87 5.82
C MET A 385 -3.36 8.06 7.08
N ASP A 386 -2.64 6.96 7.36
CA ASP A 386 -2.81 6.16 8.58
C ASP A 386 -2.43 6.92 9.86
N THR A 387 -1.67 8.01 9.74
CA THR A 387 -1.32 8.91 10.86
C THR A 387 -1.77 10.35 10.65
N GLU A 388 -2.51 10.62 9.57
CA GLU A 388 -3.10 11.93 9.34
C GLU A 388 -4.34 12.11 10.22
N THR A 389 -4.17 12.80 11.35
CA THR A 389 -5.18 12.88 12.43
C THR A 389 -6.29 13.89 12.16
N ARG A 390 -6.13 14.78 11.17
CA ARG A 390 -7.19 15.69 10.72
C ARG A 390 -8.27 14.99 9.90
N PHE A 391 -8.05 13.72 9.54
CA PHE A 391 -9.01 12.90 8.82
C PHE A 391 -9.54 11.78 9.72
N VAL A 392 -10.84 11.57 9.68
CA VAL A 392 -11.48 10.41 10.28
C VAL A 392 -11.55 9.28 9.25
N LEU A 393 -11.18 8.07 9.67
CA LEU A 393 -11.37 6.86 8.87
C LEU A 393 -12.85 6.47 8.98
N GLN A 394 -13.63 6.59 7.90
CA GLN A 394 -15.02 6.16 7.88
C GLN A 394 -15.15 4.64 7.92
N GLY A 395 -14.23 3.94 7.25
CA GLY A 395 -14.21 2.49 7.21
C GLY A 395 -13.21 1.91 6.22
N GLU A 396 -13.11 0.59 6.23
CA GLU A 396 -12.16 -0.19 5.45
C GLU A 396 -12.85 -1.41 4.83
N TRP A 397 -12.66 -1.59 3.53
CA TRP A 397 -13.06 -2.79 2.79
C TRP A 397 -11.84 -3.57 2.30
N ARG A 398 -11.95 -4.91 2.31
CA ARG A 398 -10.91 -5.82 1.79
C ARG A 398 -11.49 -7.08 1.13
N ASP A 399 -10.78 -7.54 0.10
CA ASP A 399 -11.10 -8.77 -0.63
C ASP A 399 -10.21 -9.93 -0.17
N TYR A 400 -10.75 -10.81 0.66
CA TYR A 400 -10.06 -11.99 1.16
C TYR A 400 -9.53 -12.94 0.06
N ARG A 401 -10.09 -12.88 -1.17
CA ARG A 401 -9.56 -13.64 -2.31
C ARG A 401 -8.21 -13.11 -2.83
N LYS A 402 -7.88 -11.86 -2.51
CA LYS A 402 -6.72 -11.13 -3.04
C LYS A 402 -5.70 -10.73 -1.97
N VAL A 403 -6.10 -10.57 -0.70
CA VAL A 403 -5.16 -10.18 0.39
C VAL A 403 -4.01 -11.17 0.58
N ARG A 404 -4.24 -12.47 0.39
CA ARG A 404 -3.17 -13.48 0.40
C ARG A 404 -2.11 -13.21 -0.66
N ASN A 405 -2.55 -12.90 -1.89
CA ASN A 405 -1.66 -12.58 -3.00
C ASN A 405 -0.84 -11.31 -2.70
N MET A 406 -1.50 -10.27 -2.15
CA MET A 406 -0.81 -9.06 -1.71
C MET A 406 0.26 -9.36 -0.65
N ARG A 407 -0.06 -10.15 0.38
CA ARG A 407 0.88 -10.49 1.47
C ARG A 407 2.15 -11.18 0.94
N HIS A 408 2.02 -12.06 -0.05
CA HIS A 408 3.18 -12.68 -0.70
C HIS A 408 4.05 -11.65 -1.43
N LYS A 409 3.43 -10.79 -2.22
CA LYS A 409 4.16 -9.74 -2.97
C LYS A 409 4.83 -8.75 -2.02
N ASP A 410 4.16 -8.42 -0.93
CA ASP A 410 4.69 -7.59 0.13
C ASP A 410 5.95 -8.21 0.75
N ALA A 411 5.91 -9.51 1.11
CA ALA A 411 7.07 -10.21 1.67
C ALA A 411 8.24 -10.28 0.69
N VAL A 412 7.95 -10.61 -0.57
CA VAL A 412 8.94 -10.64 -1.66
C VAL A 412 9.63 -9.28 -1.81
N LEU A 413 8.85 -8.19 -1.83
CA LEU A 413 9.39 -6.85 -2.00
C LEU A 413 10.19 -6.37 -0.80
N THR A 414 9.69 -6.63 0.42
CA THR A 414 10.43 -6.35 1.66
C THR A 414 11.81 -7.01 1.61
N LYS A 415 11.91 -8.29 1.23
CA LYS A 415 13.21 -8.98 1.14
C LYS A 415 14.08 -8.48 -0.02
N ILE A 416 13.51 -8.24 -1.20
CA ILE A 416 14.29 -7.66 -2.31
C ILE A 416 14.93 -6.34 -1.86
N PHE A 417 14.18 -5.48 -1.15
CA PHE A 417 14.69 -4.17 -0.72
C PHE A 417 15.77 -4.32 0.34
N GLU A 418 15.54 -5.18 1.32
CA GLU A 418 16.55 -5.53 2.34
C GLU A 418 17.86 -6.01 1.68
N TRP A 419 17.79 -6.89 0.68
CA TRP A 419 18.98 -7.36 -0.05
C TRP A 419 19.64 -6.28 -0.89
N MET A 420 18.88 -5.36 -1.47
CA MET A 420 19.44 -4.23 -2.23
C MET A 420 20.17 -3.24 -1.30
N GLU A 421 19.61 -2.96 -0.12
CA GLU A 421 20.16 -2.03 0.86
C GLU A 421 21.36 -2.62 1.61
N GLN A 422 21.22 -3.83 2.15
CA GLN A 422 22.23 -4.42 3.04
C GLN A 422 23.29 -5.22 2.28
N ASP A 423 22.89 -5.95 1.23
CA ASP A 423 23.75 -6.89 0.51
C ASP A 423 24.18 -6.38 -0.89
N GLN A 424 23.85 -5.13 -1.25
CA GLN A 424 24.26 -4.47 -2.50
C GLN A 424 23.80 -5.21 -3.78
N TRP A 425 22.62 -5.83 -3.74
CA TRP A 425 22.02 -6.47 -4.92
C TRP A 425 21.55 -5.45 -5.94
N THR A 426 21.65 -5.78 -7.24
CA THR A 426 21.17 -4.92 -8.33
C THR A 426 20.43 -5.72 -9.39
N PHE A 427 19.44 -5.10 -10.03
CA PHE A 427 18.83 -5.62 -11.25
C PHE A 427 19.79 -5.42 -12.44
N GLU A 428 20.31 -6.51 -13.00
CA GLU A 428 20.93 -6.58 -14.32
C GLU A 428 19.88 -6.97 -15.38
N VAL A 429 19.48 -5.99 -16.18
CA VAL A 429 18.59 -6.23 -17.31
C VAL A 429 19.39 -6.75 -18.51
N GLY A 430 19.17 -8.00 -18.89
CA GLY A 430 19.84 -8.64 -20.04
C GLY A 430 19.61 -7.92 -21.38
N PHE A 431 20.52 -8.13 -22.34
CA PHE A 431 20.56 -7.45 -23.66
C PHE A 431 19.23 -7.44 -24.43
N THR A 432 18.46 -8.54 -24.41
CA THR A 432 17.16 -8.65 -25.08
C THR A 432 16.07 -7.80 -24.42
N LYS A 433 16.14 -7.59 -23.11
CA LYS A 433 15.24 -6.70 -22.36
C LYS A 433 15.65 -5.23 -22.45
N ASN A 434 16.94 -4.92 -22.62
CA ASN A 434 17.39 -3.58 -23.02
C ASN A 434 16.81 -3.19 -24.38
N LEU A 435 16.79 -4.14 -25.33
CA LEU A 435 16.14 -3.97 -26.63
C LEU A 435 14.62 -3.86 -26.53
N GLN A 436 13.93 -4.59 -25.65
CA GLN A 436 12.48 -4.43 -25.44
C GLN A 436 12.10 -3.12 -24.74
N ALA A 437 12.86 -2.68 -23.73
CA ALA A 437 12.63 -1.38 -23.08
C ALA A 437 12.92 -0.21 -24.05
N LEU A 438 13.97 -0.34 -24.87
CA LEU A 438 14.29 0.61 -25.94
C LEU A 438 13.24 0.53 -27.06
N PHE A 439 12.77 -0.65 -27.46
CA PHE A 439 11.75 -0.82 -28.49
C PHE A 439 10.40 -0.27 -28.01
N ALA A 440 9.98 -0.55 -26.78
CA ALA A 440 8.81 0.06 -26.15
C ALA A 440 8.93 1.58 -26.02
N TRP A 441 10.13 2.12 -25.81
CA TRP A 441 10.42 3.55 -25.81
C TRP A 441 10.44 4.17 -27.22
N ILE A 442 10.95 3.45 -28.23
CA ILE A 442 11.01 3.88 -29.65
C ILE A 442 9.61 3.84 -30.28
N THR A 443 8.87 2.73 -30.15
CA THR A 443 7.50 2.62 -30.70
C THR A 443 6.55 3.63 -30.06
N ARG A 444 6.86 4.11 -28.84
CA ARG A 444 6.19 5.19 -28.09
C ARG A 444 6.37 6.60 -28.68
N HIS A 445 7.42 6.85 -29.45
CA HIS A 445 7.65 8.16 -30.10
C HIS A 445 7.21 8.19 -31.58
N MET A 446 6.74 7.07 -32.13
CA MET A 446 6.41 6.92 -33.55
C MET A 446 4.91 6.68 -33.84
N ASP A 447 4.02 6.81 -32.85
CA ASP A 447 2.55 6.74 -33.03
C ASP A 447 2.03 5.50 -33.78
N LEU A 448 2.68 4.34 -33.60
CA LEU A 448 2.26 3.08 -34.21
C LEU A 448 1.17 2.39 -33.36
N GLU A 449 0.00 2.10 -33.95
CA GLU A 449 -1.23 1.55 -33.34
C GLU A 449 -1.11 0.19 -32.59
N PHE A 450 0.09 -0.38 -32.44
CA PHE A 450 0.28 -1.77 -32.02
C PHE A 450 0.56 -2.02 -30.53
N THR A 451 0.50 -1.01 -29.66
CA THR A 451 0.59 -1.22 -28.21
C THR A 451 -0.61 -0.60 -27.49
N LYS A 452 -1.55 -1.44 -27.06
CA LYS A 452 -2.75 -1.05 -26.31
C LYS A 452 -2.48 -0.65 -24.85
N ASP A 453 -1.23 -0.72 -24.39
CA ASP A 453 -0.87 -0.38 -23.01
C ASP A 453 -0.03 0.90 -23.03
N GLN A 454 -0.71 2.02 -22.74
CA GLN A 454 -0.19 3.37 -22.76
C GLN A 454 0.76 3.58 -21.56
N LEU A 455 2.06 3.73 -21.81
CA LEU A 455 3.07 4.14 -20.83
C LEU A 455 3.43 5.62 -21.10
N PRO A 456 3.61 6.48 -20.09
CA PRO A 456 3.66 7.92 -20.32
C PRO A 456 5.02 8.37 -20.83
N LYS A 457 5.01 9.47 -21.59
CA LYS A 457 6.18 9.98 -22.33
C LYS A 457 7.31 10.54 -21.46
N ASN A 458 7.11 10.73 -20.16
CA ASN A 458 8.11 11.24 -19.23
C ASN A 458 8.80 10.15 -18.38
N MET A 459 8.37 8.88 -18.42
CA MET A 459 9.07 7.80 -17.71
C MET A 459 10.43 7.49 -18.36
N THR A 460 11.50 7.43 -17.56
CA THR A 460 12.86 7.11 -18.03
C THR A 460 12.99 5.65 -18.47
N VAL A 461 13.92 5.39 -19.40
CA VAL A 461 14.21 4.02 -19.87
C VAL A 461 14.71 3.12 -18.72
N GLU A 462 15.41 3.70 -17.74
CA GLU A 462 15.94 2.96 -16.60
C GLU A 462 14.84 2.59 -15.59
N ALA A 463 13.87 3.47 -15.36
CA ALA A 463 12.68 3.15 -14.56
C ALA A 463 11.87 2.01 -15.19
N LEU A 464 11.66 2.04 -16.51
CA LEU A 464 10.98 0.97 -17.24
C LEU A 464 11.68 -0.39 -17.09
N LYS A 465 13.00 -0.41 -17.29
CA LYS A 465 13.82 -1.61 -17.11
C LYS A 465 13.68 -2.18 -15.70
N THR A 466 13.70 -1.31 -14.70
CA THR A 466 13.60 -1.67 -13.30
C THR A 466 12.23 -2.26 -12.98
N VAL A 467 11.15 -1.65 -13.45
CA VAL A 467 9.78 -2.18 -13.30
C VAL A 467 9.63 -3.56 -13.95
N PHE A 468 10.16 -3.76 -15.16
CA PHE A 468 10.10 -5.07 -15.84
C PHE A 468 11.01 -6.13 -15.21
N ALA A 469 12.12 -5.72 -14.60
CA ALA A 469 12.98 -6.62 -13.85
C ALA A 469 12.28 -7.03 -12.55
N LEU A 470 11.68 -6.07 -11.85
CA LEU A 470 10.93 -6.26 -10.63
C LEU A 470 9.73 -7.20 -10.84
N ASP A 471 8.90 -6.98 -11.85
CA ASP A 471 7.73 -7.84 -12.12
C ASP A 471 8.16 -9.29 -12.39
N LYS A 472 9.24 -9.49 -13.16
CA LYS A 472 9.75 -10.83 -13.47
C LYS A 472 10.36 -11.53 -12.24
N VAL A 473 11.28 -10.87 -11.53
CA VAL A 473 11.93 -11.44 -10.35
C VAL A 473 10.91 -11.68 -9.25
N GLY A 474 10.05 -10.69 -9.02
CA GLY A 474 8.97 -10.76 -8.04
C GLY A 474 8.05 -11.95 -8.31
N ALA A 475 7.62 -12.16 -9.56
CA ALA A 475 6.74 -13.28 -9.91
C ALA A 475 7.38 -14.66 -9.61
N GLU A 476 8.67 -14.82 -9.84
CA GLU A 476 9.37 -16.09 -9.57
C GLU A 476 9.56 -16.34 -8.07
N LEU A 477 9.94 -15.31 -7.31
CA LEU A 477 10.03 -15.40 -5.84
C LEU A 477 8.65 -15.61 -5.19
N GLN A 478 7.60 -15.03 -5.77
CA GLN A 478 6.24 -15.27 -5.35
C GLN A 478 5.86 -16.74 -5.54
N LYS A 479 6.09 -17.33 -6.73
CA LYS A 479 5.82 -18.76 -6.97
C LYS A 479 6.56 -19.66 -5.98
N TYR A 480 7.82 -19.32 -5.67
CA TYR A 480 8.59 -20.03 -4.65
C TYR A 480 7.90 -19.95 -3.28
N THR A 481 7.50 -18.74 -2.86
CA THR A 481 6.87 -18.53 -1.55
C THR A 481 5.52 -19.23 -1.46
N GLU A 482 4.71 -19.20 -2.52
CA GLU A 482 3.44 -19.94 -2.60
C GLU A 482 3.65 -21.46 -2.53
N ALA A 483 4.70 -21.99 -3.14
CA ALA A 483 5.06 -23.41 -3.03
C ALA A 483 5.48 -23.77 -1.60
N ARG A 484 6.25 -22.90 -0.93
CA ARG A 484 6.64 -23.09 0.48
C ARG A 484 5.44 -23.00 1.42
N GLU A 485 4.50 -22.10 1.16
CA GLU A 485 3.27 -22.00 1.95
C GLU A 485 2.43 -23.28 1.86
N LYS A 486 2.35 -23.93 0.69
CA LYS A 486 1.67 -25.24 0.57
C LYS A 486 2.30 -26.31 1.46
N ILE A 487 3.64 -26.40 1.47
CA ILE A 487 4.37 -27.33 2.33
C ILE A 487 4.11 -27.00 3.81
N TYR A 488 4.21 -25.72 4.18
CA TYR A 488 3.93 -25.28 5.55
C TYR A 488 2.50 -25.62 5.99
N MET A 489 1.51 -25.45 5.11
CA MET A 489 0.12 -25.83 5.37
C MET A 489 0.00 -27.34 5.60
N GLU A 490 0.69 -28.18 4.83
CA GLU A 490 0.71 -29.63 5.04
C GLU A 490 1.33 -30.01 6.40
N GLU A 491 2.46 -29.38 6.75
CA GLU A 491 3.20 -29.64 7.99
C GLU A 491 2.46 -29.16 9.25
N THR A 492 1.66 -28.11 9.13
CA THR A 492 0.96 -27.47 10.27
C THR A 492 -0.52 -27.83 10.37
N GLY A 493 -1.01 -28.76 9.55
CA GLY A 493 -2.42 -29.18 9.58
C GLY A 493 -3.38 -28.12 9.03
N GLY A 494 -2.92 -27.32 8.06
CA GLY A 494 -3.72 -26.36 7.30
C GLY A 494 -3.56 -24.90 7.71
N LEU A 495 -2.57 -24.56 8.54
CA LEU A 495 -2.29 -23.16 8.92
C LEU A 495 -1.58 -22.42 7.80
N LEU A 496 -1.93 -21.15 7.62
CA LEU A 496 -1.26 -20.28 6.65
C LEU A 496 0.14 -19.94 7.13
N MET A 497 1.06 -19.69 6.19
CA MET A 497 2.40 -19.24 6.54
C MET A 497 2.33 -17.80 7.07
N PRO A 498 2.82 -17.50 8.28
CA PRO A 498 2.85 -16.13 8.79
C PRO A 498 3.86 -15.28 8.00
N PHE A 499 3.70 -13.97 8.01
CA PHE A 499 4.58 -13.05 7.26
C PHE A 499 6.06 -13.21 7.65
N SER A 500 6.36 -13.38 8.94
CA SER A 500 7.73 -13.62 9.44
C SER A 500 8.36 -14.88 8.83
N GLU A 501 7.61 -15.97 8.71
CA GLU A 501 8.08 -17.20 8.08
C GLU A 501 8.27 -17.02 6.57
N MET A 502 7.41 -16.25 5.87
CA MET A 502 7.63 -15.92 4.45
C MET A 502 8.99 -15.24 4.24
N LEU A 503 9.37 -14.31 5.13
CA LEU A 503 10.67 -13.64 5.08
C LEU A 503 11.84 -14.63 5.28
N VAL A 504 11.71 -15.59 6.20
CA VAL A 504 12.70 -16.65 6.44
C VAL A 504 12.85 -17.57 5.22
N GLN A 505 11.74 -17.96 4.60
CA GLN A 505 11.76 -18.81 3.40
C GLN A 505 12.41 -18.09 2.21
N LEU A 506 12.12 -16.80 2.03
CA LEU A 506 12.76 -15.98 1.00
C LEU A 506 14.26 -15.81 1.26
N GLU A 507 14.69 -15.64 2.51
CA GLU A 507 16.11 -15.58 2.87
C GLU A 507 16.84 -16.91 2.59
N THR A 508 16.16 -18.02 2.85
CA THR A 508 16.63 -19.36 2.48
C THR A 508 16.77 -19.47 0.96
N ALA A 509 15.77 -18.98 0.21
CA ALA A 509 15.80 -18.97 -1.26
C ALA A 509 17.00 -18.16 -1.80
N ARG A 510 17.30 -17.01 -1.19
CA ARG A 510 18.48 -16.21 -1.53
C ARG A 510 19.77 -17.00 -1.30
N THR A 511 19.93 -17.59 -0.12
CA THR A 511 21.15 -18.34 0.22
C THR A 511 21.34 -19.54 -0.71
N ASP A 512 20.28 -20.30 -0.96
CA ASP A 512 20.29 -21.41 -1.92
C ASP A 512 20.67 -20.94 -3.34
N PHE A 513 20.21 -19.76 -3.76
CA PHE A 513 20.59 -19.17 -5.03
C PHE A 513 22.09 -18.83 -5.10
N VAL A 514 22.63 -18.13 -4.10
CA VAL A 514 24.05 -17.69 -4.16
C VAL A 514 24.98 -18.90 -4.06
N CYS A 515 24.60 -19.93 -3.30
CA CYS A 515 25.51 -21.00 -2.89
C CYS A 515 25.28 -22.36 -3.58
N LYS A 516 24.15 -22.55 -4.29
CA LYS A 516 23.86 -23.78 -5.06
C LYS A 516 23.57 -23.46 -6.53
N PRO A 517 24.60 -23.27 -7.37
CA PRO A 517 24.47 -22.85 -8.78
C PRO A 517 23.83 -23.90 -9.72
N TRP A 518 23.40 -25.04 -9.18
CA TRP A 518 22.68 -26.11 -9.87
C TRP A 518 21.20 -26.20 -9.48
N SER A 519 20.71 -25.33 -8.59
CA SER A 519 19.29 -25.34 -8.21
C SER A 519 18.40 -24.88 -9.39
N PRO A 520 17.17 -25.42 -9.55
CA PRO A 520 16.20 -24.92 -10.53
C PRO A 520 15.94 -23.41 -10.39
N LEU A 521 15.98 -22.91 -9.15
CA LEU A 521 15.83 -21.49 -8.82
C LEU A 521 17.02 -20.64 -9.35
N TYR A 522 18.24 -21.18 -9.35
CA TYR A 522 19.42 -20.50 -9.92
C TYR A 522 19.32 -20.33 -11.44
N VAL A 523 18.81 -21.34 -12.16
CA VAL A 523 18.60 -21.26 -13.61
C VAL A 523 17.54 -20.20 -13.95
N VAL A 524 16.46 -20.15 -13.17
CA VAL A 524 15.40 -19.14 -13.33
C VAL A 524 15.92 -17.75 -12.97
N MET A 525 16.55 -17.56 -11.81
CA MET A 525 16.99 -16.23 -11.34
C MET A 525 18.22 -15.68 -12.09
N GLY A 526 19.15 -16.55 -12.51
CA GLY A 526 20.25 -16.18 -13.39
C GLY A 526 19.79 -15.69 -14.77
N GLN A 527 18.57 -16.04 -15.18
CA GLN A 527 17.90 -15.52 -16.39
C GLN A 527 16.94 -14.35 -16.11
N THR A 528 16.59 -14.05 -14.85
CA THR A 528 15.64 -12.97 -14.49
C THR A 528 16.32 -11.65 -14.18
N GLY A 529 17.63 -11.66 -13.92
CA GLY A 529 18.45 -10.45 -13.87
C GLY A 529 18.79 -9.95 -12.47
N LEU A 530 18.52 -10.67 -11.37
CA LEU A 530 19.07 -10.28 -10.07
C LEU A 530 20.48 -10.86 -9.94
N LYS A 531 21.52 -10.00 -9.83
CA LYS A 531 22.90 -10.44 -9.60
C LYS A 531 23.48 -9.85 -8.31
N VAL A 532 24.40 -10.63 -7.75
CA VAL A 532 25.13 -10.33 -6.52
C VAL A 532 26.52 -9.84 -6.87
N LYS A 533 26.93 -8.70 -6.32
CA LYS A 533 28.31 -8.21 -6.42
C LYS A 533 29.28 -8.95 -5.50
N ASP A 534 28.82 -9.49 -4.38
CA ASP A 534 29.65 -10.20 -3.39
C ASP A 534 29.10 -11.58 -3.00
N ARG A 535 29.84 -12.66 -3.32
CA ARG A 535 29.49 -14.05 -2.95
C ARG A 535 29.96 -14.45 -1.55
N SER A 536 30.34 -13.50 -0.71
CA SER A 536 30.82 -13.74 0.66
C SER A 536 29.83 -14.51 1.55
N VAL A 537 28.52 -14.47 1.23
CA VAL A 537 27.44 -15.18 1.92
C VAL A 537 27.56 -16.73 1.85
N CYS A 538 28.40 -17.27 0.97
CA CYS A 538 28.58 -18.72 0.81
C CYS A 538 29.74 -19.32 1.61
N ARG A 539 30.27 -18.60 2.60
CA ARG A 539 31.32 -19.11 3.48
C ARG A 539 30.78 -19.86 4.69
#